data_AF-E9MWR0-F1
#
_entry.id   AF-E9MWR0-F1
#
_cell.length_a   1.000
_cell.length_b   1.000
_cell.length_c   1.000
_cell.angle_alpha   90.00
_cell.angle_beta   90.00
_cell.angle_gamma   90.00
#
_symmetry.space_group_name_H-M   'P 1'
#
loop_
_entity.id
_entity.type
_entity.pdbx_description
1 polymer ?
#
loop_
_entity_poly.entity_id
_entity_poly.type
_entity_poly.pdbx_seq_one_letter_code
_entity_poly.pdbx_strand_id
1 'polypeptide(L)'
;GDMMQNSTYSPDFKIVNMKSQKNIKKKNSVPISNNIEQCTALFACKYSIQQELSIWSFSQLSEQKISQITVALIMNPQEEMNQQIVNHTRQYLLRTYPKQAKSDHSNYNFLQTMVSGCQFSAMNYYTQDLYLLAYLQY
;
A
#
# COMPACT_ATOMS: atom_id res chain seq x y z
N GLY A 1 2.36 33.28 -32.45
CA GLY A 1 3.31 32.19 -32.64
C GLY A 1 3.87 31.88 -31.29
N ASP A 2 3.35 30.85 -30.62
CA ASP A 2 3.81 29.45 -30.78
C ASP A 2 5.16 29.30 -30.06
N MET A 3 5.37 28.42 -29.09
CA MET A 3 4.70 27.18 -28.68
C MET A 3 5.14 26.86 -27.23
N MET A 4 4.25 26.24 -26.45
CA MET A 4 4.61 25.47 -25.26
C MET A 4 5.59 24.35 -25.61
N GLN A 5 6.55 23.99 -24.72
CA GLN A 5 6.87 22.57 -24.46
C GLN A 5 7.30 22.34 -23.01
N ASN A 6 6.53 21.46 -22.37
CA ASN A 6 6.70 20.90 -21.04
C ASN A 6 8.01 20.11 -20.93
N SER A 7 8.83 20.37 -19.89
CA SER A 7 9.83 19.40 -19.44
C SER A 7 9.16 18.41 -18.49
N THR A 8 8.66 17.31 -19.05
CA THR A 8 8.23 16.12 -18.32
C THR A 8 9.35 15.59 -17.41
N TYR A 9 9.16 15.75 -16.10
CA TYR A 9 9.95 15.05 -15.10
C TYR A 9 9.37 13.64 -14.93
N SER A 10 10.11 12.63 -15.39
CA SER A 10 9.79 11.22 -15.17
C SER A 10 10.86 10.60 -14.26
N PRO A 11 10.56 10.29 -12.99
CA PRO A 11 11.45 9.44 -12.21
C PRO A 11 11.13 7.98 -12.54
N ASP A 12 11.74 7.51 -13.63
CA ASP A 12 11.97 6.09 -13.89
C ASP A 12 12.82 5.51 -12.75
N PHE A 13 12.21 4.80 -11.81
CA PHE A 13 12.96 3.95 -10.89
C PHE A 13 13.49 2.71 -11.64
N LYS A 14 14.63 2.87 -12.31
CA LYS A 14 15.45 1.76 -12.82
C LYS A 14 16.49 1.35 -11.78
N ILE A 15 16.29 0.21 -11.15
CA ILE A 15 17.37 -0.49 -10.43
C ILE A 15 18.01 -1.47 -11.42
N VAL A 16 19.27 -1.22 -11.80
CA VAL A 16 20.03 -2.07 -12.73
C VAL A 16 20.96 -3.03 -11.97
N ASN A 17 20.74 -4.32 -12.25
CA ASN A 17 21.60 -5.51 -12.22
C ASN A 17 22.50 -5.87 -11.02
N MET A 18 22.19 -7.03 -10.43
CA MET A 18 23.20 -8.07 -10.16
C MET A 18 22.61 -9.46 -10.43
N LYS A 19 23.26 -10.21 -11.33
CA LYS A 19 23.07 -11.65 -11.49
C LYS A 19 23.50 -12.34 -10.19
N SER A 20 22.56 -12.81 -9.39
CA SER A 20 22.80 -13.97 -8.53
C SER A 20 21.49 -14.75 -8.39
N GLN A 21 21.60 -16.05 -8.62
CA GLN A 21 20.52 -17.03 -8.52
C GLN A 21 19.88 -16.97 -7.13
N LYS A 22 18.57 -16.70 -7.05
CA LYS A 22 17.68 -17.36 -6.07
C LYS A 22 16.33 -17.59 -6.72
N ASN A 23 16.02 -18.87 -6.92
CA ASN A 23 14.69 -19.37 -7.26
C ASN A 23 13.67 -18.89 -6.21
N ILE A 24 13.00 -17.77 -6.47
CA ILE A 24 11.82 -17.37 -5.68
C ILE A 24 10.65 -18.20 -6.22
N LYS A 25 10.28 -19.23 -5.47
CA LYS A 25 9.11 -20.09 -5.74
C LYS A 25 7.89 -19.19 -6.05
N LYS A 26 7.26 -19.41 -7.21
CA LYS A 26 5.95 -18.81 -7.55
C LYS A 26 5.00 -19.05 -6.38
N LYS A 27 4.42 -17.98 -5.83
CA LYS A 27 3.30 -18.10 -4.88
C LYS A 27 2.16 -18.78 -5.63
N ASN A 28 1.84 -20.01 -5.24
CA ASN A 28 0.65 -20.72 -5.72
C ASN A 28 -0.58 -19.98 -5.16
N SER A 29 -1.14 -19.04 -5.91
CA SER A 29 -2.49 -18.55 -5.62
C SER A 29 -3.47 -19.66 -6.01
N VAL A 30 -4.22 -20.17 -5.05
CA VAL A 30 -5.29 -21.13 -5.31
C VAL A 30 -6.40 -20.39 -6.07
N PRO A 31 -6.93 -20.94 -7.18
CA PRO A 31 -8.05 -20.32 -7.88
C PRO A 31 -9.29 -20.25 -6.96
N ILE A 32 -10.03 -19.15 -7.04
CA ILE A 32 -11.26 -18.97 -6.28
C ILE A 32 -12.32 -19.92 -6.84
N SER A 33 -12.96 -20.72 -5.99
CA SER A 33 -14.09 -21.56 -6.40
C SER A 33 -15.33 -20.70 -6.64
N ASN A 34 -16.18 -21.07 -7.63
CA ASN A 34 -17.39 -20.32 -7.99
C ASN A 34 -18.29 -19.95 -6.80
N ASN A 35 -18.41 -20.81 -5.79
CA ASN A 35 -19.25 -20.55 -4.61
C ASN A 35 -18.73 -19.40 -3.74
N ILE A 36 -17.40 -19.20 -3.68
CA ILE A 36 -16.79 -18.11 -2.90
C ILE A 36 -16.88 -16.80 -3.66
N GLU A 37 -16.75 -16.85 -4.99
CA GLU A 37 -16.87 -15.67 -5.86
C GLU A 37 -18.25 -15.01 -5.72
N GLN A 38 -19.32 -15.80 -5.62
CA GLN A 38 -20.69 -15.30 -5.42
C GLN A 38 -20.88 -14.53 -4.09
N CYS A 39 -20.03 -14.77 -3.09
CA CYS A 39 -20.08 -14.11 -1.79
C CYS A 39 -18.95 -13.07 -1.60
N THR A 40 -18.15 -12.79 -2.64
CA THR A 40 -17.01 -11.89 -2.55
C THR A 40 -17.42 -10.47 -2.93
N ALA A 41 -17.37 -9.56 -1.96
CA ALA A 41 -17.67 -8.14 -2.20
C ALA A 41 -16.44 -7.33 -2.65
N LEU A 42 -15.22 -7.78 -2.34
CA LEU A 42 -13.98 -7.04 -2.58
C LEU A 42 -12.86 -7.94 -3.10
N PHE A 43 -12.19 -7.48 -4.15
CA PHE A 43 -11.09 -8.18 -4.80
C PHE A 43 -9.77 -7.45 -4.56
N ALA A 44 -8.80 -8.17 -3.98
CA ALA A 44 -7.48 -7.63 -3.73
C ALA A 44 -6.68 -7.53 -5.04
N CYS A 45 -6.12 -6.36 -5.33
CA CYS A 45 -5.22 -6.14 -6.46
C CYS A 45 -3.84 -5.68 -6.00
N LYS A 46 -2.87 -5.72 -6.92
CA LYS A 46 -1.55 -5.15 -6.69
C LYS A 46 -1.67 -3.63 -6.68
N TYR A 47 -1.08 -2.97 -5.69
CA TYR A 47 -1.05 -1.51 -5.64
C TYR A 47 -0.24 -0.90 -6.80
N SER A 48 -0.83 0.11 -7.45
CA SER A 48 -0.19 0.97 -8.43
C SER A 48 -0.91 2.33 -8.43
N ILE A 49 -0.16 3.43 -8.36
CA ILE A 49 -0.71 4.79 -8.29
C ILE A 49 -1.48 5.15 -9.57
N GLN A 50 -0.97 4.72 -10.72
CA GLN A 50 -1.51 5.05 -12.05
C GLN A 50 -2.66 4.13 -12.47
N GLN A 51 -3.00 3.13 -11.64
CA GLN A 51 -4.02 2.16 -11.98
C GLN A 51 -5.39 2.65 -11.56
N GLU A 52 -6.31 2.72 -12.52
CA GLU A 52 -7.74 2.83 -12.23
C GLU A 52 -8.26 1.51 -11.66
N LEU A 53 -9.03 1.60 -10.59
CA LEU A 53 -9.59 0.44 -9.90
C LEU A 53 -11.10 0.45 -10.02
N SER A 54 -11.69 -0.74 -10.12
CA SER A 54 -13.13 -0.87 -9.95
C SER A 54 -13.52 -0.58 -8.50
N ILE A 55 -14.77 -0.17 -8.27
CA ILE A 55 -15.30 0.03 -6.91
C ILE A 55 -15.29 -1.24 -6.05
N TRP A 56 -15.20 -2.40 -6.69
CA TRP A 56 -15.10 -3.71 -6.04
C TRP A 56 -13.66 -4.15 -5.80
N SER A 57 -12.67 -3.31 -6.11
CA SER A 57 -11.26 -3.62 -5.98
C SER A 57 -10.61 -2.80 -4.87
N PHE A 58 -9.65 -3.39 -4.18
CA PHE A 58 -8.83 -2.67 -3.22
C PHE A 58 -7.37 -3.08 -3.34
N SER A 59 -6.49 -2.13 -3.06
CA SER A 59 -5.04 -2.35 -3.08
C SER A 59 -4.50 -2.63 -1.69
N GLN A 60 -3.28 -3.16 -1.62
CA GLN A 60 -2.62 -3.45 -0.35
C GLN A 60 -1.13 -3.09 -0.34
N LEU A 61 -0.65 -2.59 0.81
CA LEU A 61 0.72 -2.19 1.07
C LEU A 61 1.25 -2.75 2.38
N SER A 62 2.54 -3.06 2.42
CA SER A 62 3.20 -3.47 3.67
C SER A 62 3.53 -2.25 4.55
N GLU A 63 3.66 -2.47 5.86
CA GLU A 63 4.07 -1.43 6.83
C GLU A 63 5.35 -0.68 6.40
N GLN A 64 6.31 -1.37 5.76
CA GLN A 64 7.57 -0.74 5.35
C GLN A 64 7.35 0.29 4.24
N LYS A 65 6.48 -0.03 3.28
CA LYS A 65 6.17 0.89 2.19
C LYS A 65 5.38 2.08 2.69
N ILE A 66 4.39 1.86 3.56
CA ILE A 66 3.59 2.97 4.07
C ILE A 66 4.41 3.89 4.98
N SER A 67 5.35 3.35 5.75
CA SER A 67 6.28 4.16 6.54
C SER A 67 7.14 5.06 5.64
N GLN A 68 7.66 4.55 4.52
CA GLN A 68 8.44 5.36 3.58
C GLN A 68 7.60 6.48 2.96
N ILE A 69 6.39 6.14 2.52
CA ILE A 69 5.46 7.11 1.95
C ILE A 69 5.06 8.18 2.97
N THR A 70 4.82 7.79 4.22
CA THR A 70 4.48 8.73 5.29
C THR A 70 5.62 9.70 5.56
N VAL A 71 6.87 9.22 5.59
CA VAL A 71 8.04 10.10 5.75
C VAL A 71 8.15 11.07 4.58
N ALA A 72 7.96 10.61 3.33
CA ALA A 72 7.97 11.48 2.17
C ALA A 72 6.86 12.55 2.22
N LEU A 73 5.64 12.16 2.59
CA LEU A 73 4.49 13.06 2.79
C LEU A 73 4.77 14.16 3.82
N ILE A 74 5.40 13.80 4.96
CA ILE A 74 5.69 14.76 6.03
C ILE A 74 6.81 15.73 5.62
N MET A 75 7.85 15.22 4.97
CA MET A 75 9.02 16.04 4.62
C MET A 75 8.74 16.97 3.43
N ASN A 76 8.02 16.49 2.42
CA ASN A 76 7.75 17.21 1.18
C ASN A 76 6.25 17.17 0.81
N PRO A 77 5.37 17.81 1.59
CA PRO A 77 3.92 17.70 1.38
C PRO A 77 3.45 18.28 0.05
N GLN A 78 4.17 19.26 -0.52
CA GLN A 78 3.79 19.92 -1.79
C GLN A 78 4.25 19.16 -3.03
N GLU A 79 5.02 18.08 -2.86
CA GLU A 79 5.49 17.28 -3.97
C GLU A 79 4.31 16.53 -4.60
N GLU A 80 4.12 16.68 -5.92
CA GLU A 80 2.98 16.14 -6.66
C GLU A 80 2.81 14.62 -6.43
N MET A 81 3.92 13.89 -6.43
CA MET A 81 3.95 12.44 -6.17
C MET A 81 3.40 12.08 -4.79
N ASN A 82 3.67 12.91 -3.76
CA ASN A 82 3.15 12.68 -2.42
C ASN A 82 1.65 12.98 -2.36
N GLN A 83 1.17 13.97 -3.11
CA GLN A 83 -0.27 14.22 -3.23
C GLN A 83 -1.01 13.12 -4.00
N GLN A 84 -0.35 12.44 -4.94
CA GLN A 84 -0.96 11.35 -5.71
C GLN A 84 -1.43 10.19 -4.82
N ILE A 85 -0.71 9.83 -3.75
CA ILE A 85 -1.20 8.76 -2.88
C ILE A 85 -2.43 9.19 -2.10
N VAL A 86 -2.47 10.43 -1.59
CA VAL A 86 -3.64 10.95 -0.87
C VAL A 86 -4.84 11.03 -1.80
N ASN A 87 -4.63 11.43 -3.06
CA ASN A 87 -5.68 11.43 -4.06
C ASN A 87 -6.14 10.02 -4.44
N HIS A 88 -5.21 9.06 -4.54
CA HIS A 88 -5.53 7.66 -4.78
C HIS A 88 -6.37 7.09 -3.63
N THR A 89 -6.01 7.36 -2.38
CA THR A 89 -6.77 6.88 -1.21
C THR A 89 -8.12 7.59 -1.04
N ARG A 90 -8.31 8.79 -1.58
CA ARG A 90 -9.65 9.42 -1.65
C ARG A 90 -10.62 8.70 -2.58
N GLN A 91 -10.10 8.06 -3.63
CA GLN A 91 -10.91 7.39 -4.66
C GLN A 91 -11.04 5.89 -4.42
N TYR A 92 -10.00 5.26 -3.88
CA TYR A 92 -9.88 3.82 -3.80
C TYR A 92 -9.50 3.34 -2.41
N LEU A 93 -9.91 2.11 -2.11
CA LEU A 93 -9.60 1.46 -0.85
C LEU A 93 -8.16 0.95 -0.83
N LEU A 94 -7.45 1.28 0.24
CA LEU A 94 -6.07 0.86 0.47
C LEU A 94 -5.92 0.23 1.86
N ARG A 95 -5.43 -1.02 1.88
CA ARG A 95 -5.16 -1.78 3.10
C ARG A 95 -3.68 -1.85 3.40
N THR A 96 -3.29 -1.52 4.63
CA THR A 96 -1.93 -1.77 5.13
C THR A 96 -1.89 -3.02 6.00
N TYR A 97 -0.75 -3.69 6.04
CA TYR A 97 -0.56 -4.90 6.85
C TYR A 97 0.85 -5.00 7.43
N PRO A 98 1.03 -5.72 8.56
CA PRO A 98 2.32 -5.86 9.22
C PRO A 98 3.28 -6.65 8.34
N LYS A 99 4.58 -6.43 8.50
CA LYS A 99 5.57 -7.20 7.75
C LYS A 99 5.47 -8.69 8.13
N GLN A 100 5.30 -9.55 7.12
CA GLN A 100 5.17 -11.01 7.31
C GLN A 100 6.36 -11.68 8.03
N ALA A 101 7.50 -10.99 8.13
CA ALA A 101 8.72 -11.52 8.73
C ALA A 101 8.87 -11.22 10.24
N LYS A 102 7.88 -10.60 10.88
CA LYS A 102 7.89 -10.33 12.32
C LYS A 102 7.53 -11.60 13.09
N SER A 103 8.54 -12.28 13.63
CA SER A 103 8.37 -13.49 14.45
C SER A 103 7.72 -13.22 15.80
N ASP A 104 7.81 -11.98 16.29
CA ASP A 104 7.22 -11.50 17.53
C ASP A 104 5.76 -11.03 17.36
N HIS A 105 5.26 -11.02 16.11
CA HIS A 105 3.91 -10.61 15.78
C HIS A 105 3.54 -9.18 16.24
N SER A 106 4.53 -8.30 16.42
CA SER A 106 4.33 -6.92 16.84
C SER A 106 3.57 -6.10 15.78
N ASN A 107 2.69 -5.22 16.24
CA ASN A 107 2.00 -4.27 15.38
C ASN A 107 2.90 -3.12 14.94
N TYR A 108 2.55 -2.51 13.82
CA TYR A 108 3.18 -1.28 13.35
C TYR A 108 2.40 -0.06 13.86
N ASN A 109 3.00 1.11 13.72
CA ASN A 109 2.35 2.36 14.03
C ASN A 109 1.23 2.66 13.02
N PHE A 110 -0.03 2.45 13.41
CA PHE A 110 -1.20 2.68 12.56
C PHE A 110 -1.38 4.16 12.18
N LEU A 111 -0.82 5.11 12.93
CA LEU A 111 -0.89 6.54 12.60
C LEU A 111 -0.30 6.83 11.22
N GLN A 112 0.74 6.09 10.80
CA GLN A 112 1.33 6.21 9.46
C GLN A 112 0.32 5.84 8.35
N THR A 113 -0.54 4.86 8.63
CA THR A 113 -1.63 4.48 7.71
C THR A 113 -2.70 5.57 7.64
N MET A 114 -3.06 6.18 8.77
CA MET A 114 -4.05 7.26 8.78
C MET A 114 -3.53 8.53 8.09
N VAL A 115 -2.28 8.93 8.34
CA VAL A 115 -1.69 10.13 7.71
C VAL A 115 -1.63 10.02 6.19
N SER A 116 -1.45 8.81 5.66
CA SER A 116 -1.44 8.55 4.21
C SER A 116 -2.86 8.39 3.61
N GLY A 117 -3.91 8.53 4.42
CA GLY A 117 -5.31 8.44 4.00
C GLY A 117 -5.82 7.01 3.78
N CYS A 118 -5.04 5.99 4.15
CA CYS A 118 -5.46 4.60 3.99
C CYS A 118 -6.58 4.26 4.99
N GLN A 119 -7.60 3.51 4.54
CA GLN A 119 -8.78 3.20 5.33
C GLN A 119 -8.61 1.97 6.22
N PHE A 120 -7.85 0.96 5.77
CA PHE A 120 -7.72 -0.29 6.50
C PHE A 120 -6.31 -0.47 7.07
N SER A 121 -6.17 -0.38 8.39
CA SER A 121 -4.97 -0.78 9.13
C SER A 121 -5.16 -2.21 9.64
N ALA A 122 -4.52 -3.21 9.01
CA ALA A 122 -4.63 -4.57 9.50
C ALA A 122 -3.70 -4.80 10.70
N MET A 123 -4.28 -4.87 11.89
CA MET A 123 -3.56 -5.11 13.15
C MET A 123 -3.64 -6.60 13.54
N ASN A 124 -2.63 -7.08 14.25
CA ASN A 124 -2.58 -8.36 14.94
C ASN A 124 -3.32 -8.22 16.29
N TYR A 125 -4.59 -8.62 16.34
CA TYR A 125 -5.44 -8.49 17.54
C TYR A 125 -5.04 -9.39 18.71
N TYR A 126 -4.26 -10.44 18.46
CA TYR A 126 -3.76 -11.33 19.50
C TYR A 126 -2.55 -10.74 20.25
N THR A 127 -1.90 -9.71 19.70
CA THR A 127 -0.76 -9.02 20.32
C THR A 127 -1.26 -7.73 20.97
N GLN A 128 -1.38 -7.71 22.30
CA GLN A 128 -1.80 -6.53 23.08
C GLN A 128 -0.65 -5.54 23.27
N ASP A 129 -0.16 -4.95 22.19
CA ASP A 129 0.87 -3.91 22.25
C ASP A 129 0.26 -2.49 22.26
N LEU A 130 1.14 -1.50 22.46
CA LEU A 130 0.77 -0.09 22.50
C LEU A 130 -0.02 0.34 21.26
N TYR A 131 0.35 -0.15 20.08
CA TYR A 131 -0.28 0.28 18.84
C TYR A 131 -1.68 -0.33 18.65
N LEU A 132 -1.91 -1.57 19.06
CA LEU A 132 -3.26 -2.13 19.07
C LEU A 132 -4.13 -1.39 20.10
N LEU A 133 -3.63 -1.18 21.32
CA LEU A 133 -4.38 -0.47 22.36
C LEU A 133 -4.75 0.95 21.92
N ALA A 134 -3.82 1.69 21.33
CA ALA A 134 -4.08 3.01 20.80
C ALA A 134 -5.04 2.99 19.59
N TYR A 135 -4.97 1.96 18.73
CA TYR A 135 -5.87 1.80 17.59
C TYR A 135 -7.32 1.56 18.03
N LEU A 136 -7.54 0.78 19.09
CA LEU A 136 -8.88 0.46 19.60
C LEU A 136 -9.53 1.60 20.41
N GLN A 137 -8.76 2.62 20.77
CA GLN A 137 -9.26 3.79 21.50
C GLN A 137 -9.72 4.94 20.59
N TYR A 138 -9.36 4.89 19.30
CA TYR A 138 -9.81 5.83 18.26
C TYR A 138 -11.10 5.34 17.59
#